data_AF-W2Z1A6-F1
#
_entry.id   AF-W2Z1A6-F1
#
_cell.length_a   1.000
_cell.length_b   1.000
_cell.length_c   1.000
_cell.angle_alpha   90.00
_cell.angle_beta   90.00
_cell.angle_gamma   90.00
#
_symmetry.space_group_name_H-M   'P 1'
#
loop_
_entity.id
_entity.type
_entity.pdbx_description
1 polymer ?
#
loop_
_entity_poly.entity_id
_entity_poly.type
_entity_poly.pdbx_seq_one_letter_code
_entity_poly.pdbx_strand_id
1 'polypeptide(L)'
;MTAETLNKTFLTLQLVMKEIMNCEGRNDYKLAHFHKDKLIRAGKLPASLQCDTTSFGLAQQSILALAVASWIDPPLPQASTQPSPRSPPLSPPSPTHFDPFLYF
;
A
#
# COMPACT_ATOMS: atom_id res chain seq x y z
N MET A 1 12.44 -27.90 -4.53
CA MET A 1 13.19 -26.65 -4.23
C MET A 1 14.25 -26.99 -3.20
N THR A 2 15.53 -26.70 -3.44
CA THR A 2 16.62 -27.02 -2.49
C THR A 2 16.83 -25.88 -1.49
N ALA A 3 17.49 -26.17 -0.37
CA ALA A 3 17.87 -25.15 0.62
C ALA A 3 18.74 -24.04 -0.01
N GLU A 4 19.62 -24.40 -0.95
CA GLU A 4 20.45 -23.43 -1.68
C GLU A 4 19.60 -22.50 -2.56
N THR A 5 18.65 -23.06 -3.33
CA THR A 5 17.73 -22.26 -4.15
C THR A 5 16.91 -21.31 -3.26
N LEU A 6 16.42 -21.78 -2.11
CA LEU A 6 15.69 -20.96 -1.16
C LEU A 6 16.54 -19.80 -0.63
N ASN A 7 17.78 -20.08 -0.20
CA ASN A 7 18.67 -19.04 0.31
C ASN A 7 19.01 -18.00 -0.76
N LYS A 8 19.27 -18.44 -2.01
CA LYS A 8 19.52 -17.53 -3.14
C LYS A 8 18.34 -16.58 -3.38
N THR A 9 17.12 -17.11 -3.36
CA THR A 9 15.88 -16.34 -3.52
C THR A 9 15.68 -15.37 -2.37
N PHE A 10 15.90 -15.80 -1.12
CA PHE A 10 15.79 -14.93 0.05
C PHE A 10 16.75 -13.74 -0.02
N LEU A 11 18.02 -13.97 -0.39
CA LEU A 11 18.98 -12.88 -0.59
C LEU A 11 18.62 -11.97 -1.77
N THR A 12 17.95 -12.48 -2.80
CA THR A 12 17.46 -11.64 -3.91
C THR A 12 16.34 -10.73 -3.42
N LEU A 13 15.40 -11.27 -2.63
CA LEU A 13 14.31 -10.47 -2.05
C LEU A 13 14.84 -9.37 -1.14
N GLN A 14 15.83 -9.66 -0.30
CA GLN A 14 16.46 -8.65 0.55
C GLN A 14 17.15 -7.55 -0.27
N LEU A 15 17.81 -7.91 -1.37
CA LEU A 15 18.45 -6.93 -2.26
C LEU A 15 17.40 -6.03 -2.92
N VAL A 16 16.29 -6.62 -3.37
CA VAL A 16 15.14 -5.87 -3.90
C VAL A 16 14.59 -4.88 -2.87
N MET A 17 14.35 -5.31 -1.63
CA MET A 17 13.87 -4.42 -0.56
C MET A 17 14.83 -3.26 -0.30
N LYS A 18 16.14 -3.51 -0.36
CA LYS A 18 17.16 -2.47 -0.19
C LYS A 18 17.13 -1.45 -1.32
N GLU A 19 17.01 -1.90 -2.57
CA GLU A 19 16.88 -0.99 -3.72
C GLU A 19 15.59 -0.17 -3.67
N ILE A 20 14.46 -0.76 -3.25
CA ILE A 20 13.20 -0.02 -3.05
C ILE A 20 13.39 1.11 -2.03
N MET A 21 14.06 0.84 -0.89
CA MET A 21 14.34 1.88 0.11
C MET A 21 15.26 2.97 -0.46
N ASN A 22 16.28 2.61 -1.24
CA ASN A 22 17.20 3.55 -1.86
C ASN A 22 16.54 4.41 -2.95
N CYS A 23 15.49 3.90 -3.59
CA CYS A 23 14.73 4.59 -4.64
C CYS A 23 13.39 5.14 -4.13
N GLU A 24 13.28 5.43 -2.83
CA GLU A 24 12.11 6.10 -2.23
C GLU A 24 10.77 5.40 -2.53
N GLY A 25 10.78 4.06 -2.58
CA GLY A 25 9.59 3.26 -2.84
C GLY A 25 9.29 3.00 -4.32
N ARG A 26 10.12 3.51 -5.25
CA ARG A 26 9.97 3.28 -6.69
C ARG A 26 10.45 1.89 -7.11
N ASN A 27 10.03 1.47 -8.29
CA ASN A 27 10.34 0.15 -8.87
C ASN A 27 11.32 0.18 -10.05
N ASP A 28 11.87 1.35 -10.40
CA ASP A 28 12.76 1.54 -11.55
C ASP A 28 14.25 1.37 -11.21
N TYR A 29 14.54 0.53 -10.20
CA TYR A 29 15.91 0.18 -9.83
C TYR A 29 16.46 -0.96 -10.70
N LYS A 30 17.80 -1.01 -10.81
CA LYS A 30 18.51 -2.11 -11.45
C LYS A 30 19.12 -3.00 -10.38
N LEU A 31 18.70 -4.26 -10.34
CA LEU A 31 19.23 -5.21 -9.38
C LEU A 31 20.64 -5.66 -9.79
N ALA A 32 21.64 -5.36 -8.96
CA ALA A 32 23.01 -5.82 -9.21
C ALA A 32 23.11 -7.36 -9.11
N HIS A 33 23.85 -7.99 -10.03
CA HIS A 33 24.12 -9.42 -9.95
C HIS A 33 25.04 -9.73 -8.76
N PHE A 34 24.47 -10.28 -7.70
CA PHE A 34 25.17 -10.59 -6.44
C PHE A 34 26.08 -11.85 -6.52
N HIS A 35 26.39 -12.34 -7.72
CA HIS A 35 27.29 -13.48 -8.00
C HIS A 35 27.16 -14.67 -7.03
N LYS A 36 25.92 -15.03 -6.66
CA LYS A 36 25.63 -15.96 -5.55
C LYS A 36 26.32 -17.30 -5.72
N ASP A 37 26.35 -17.84 -6.94
CA ASP A 37 27.00 -19.13 -7.23
C ASP A 37 28.50 -19.10 -7.00
N LYS A 38 29.15 -17.97 -7.30
CA LYS A 38 30.58 -17.77 -7.04
C LYS A 38 30.83 -17.74 -5.52
N LEU A 39 29.96 -17.08 -4.76
CA LEU A 39 30.06 -17.00 -3.30
C LEU A 39 29.78 -18.34 -2.62
N ILE A 40 28.82 -19.12 -3.12
CA ILE A 40 28.52 -20.47 -2.63
C ILE A 40 29.74 -21.38 -2.82
N ARG A 41 30.32 -21.42 -4.03
CA ARG A 41 31.53 -22.20 -4.30
C ARG A 41 32.71 -21.80 -3.43
N ALA A 42 32.79 -20.54 -3.03
CA ALA A 42 33.81 -20.03 -2.13
C ALA A 42 33.49 -20.21 -0.63
N GLY A 43 32.31 -20.72 -0.27
CA GLY A 43 31.85 -20.84 1.12
C GLY A 43 31.60 -19.49 1.81
N LYS A 44 31.37 -18.42 1.03
CA LYS A 44 31.30 -17.02 1.50
C LYS A 44 29.94 -16.35 1.26
N LEU A 45 28.92 -17.12 0.89
CA LEU A 45 27.58 -16.55 0.70
C LEU A 45 27.01 -16.18 2.09
N PRO A 46 26.62 -14.92 2.32
CA PRO A 46 26.03 -14.52 3.59
C PRO A 46 24.63 -15.13 3.77
N ALA A 47 24.18 -15.30 5.01
CA ALA A 47 22.82 -15.74 5.32
C ALA A 47 21.78 -14.60 5.19
N SER A 48 22.23 -13.35 5.36
CA SER A 48 21.42 -12.14 5.20
C SER A 48 22.28 -10.97 4.74
N LEU A 49 21.64 -10.01 4.07
CA LEU A 49 22.27 -8.76 3.65
C LEU A 49 22.17 -7.71 4.74
N GLN A 50 23.23 -6.92 4.88
CA GLN A 50 23.22 -5.76 5.77
C GLN A 50 22.33 -4.65 5.18
N CYS A 51 21.42 -4.16 6.01
CA CYS A 51 20.58 -3.00 5.72
C CYS A 51 21.32 -1.73 6.17
N ASP A 52 21.31 -0.70 5.32
CA ASP A 52 21.89 0.58 5.68
C ASP A 52 20.94 1.33 6.62
N THR A 53 21.45 1.80 7.76
CA THR A 53 20.64 2.48 8.78
C THR A 53 20.10 3.82 8.30
N THR A 54 20.80 4.49 7.37
CA THR A 54 20.37 5.75 6.77
C THR A 54 19.18 5.50 5.85
N SER A 55 19.31 4.56 4.90
CA SER A 55 18.21 4.19 4.00
C SER A 55 16.97 3.74 4.78
N PHE A 56 17.16 2.95 5.84
CA PHE A 56 16.06 2.53 6.70
C PHE A 56 15.39 3.71 7.43
N GLY A 57 16.18 4.62 8.00
CA GLY A 57 15.66 5.80 8.70
C GLY A 57 14.88 6.74 7.77
N LEU A 58 15.39 6.96 6.55
CA LEU A 58 14.70 7.75 5.53
C LEU A 58 13.38 7.10 5.11
N ALA A 59 13.38 5.78 4.87
CA ALA A 59 12.15 5.06 4.55
C ALA A 59 11.11 5.16 5.68
N GLN A 60 11.54 5.01 6.94
CA GLN A 60 10.66 5.14 8.11
C GLN A 60 10.06 6.54 8.22
N GLN A 61 10.87 7.58 8.00
CA GLN A 61 10.41 8.98 8.02
C GLN A 61 9.41 9.27 6.90
N SER A 62 9.66 8.80 5.68
CA SER A 62 8.73 8.96 4.55
C SER A 62 7.39 8.28 4.79
N ILE A 63 7.40 7.07 5.37
CA ILE A 63 6.17 6.37 5.75
C ILE A 63 5.40 7.16 6.83
N LEU A 64 6.08 7.68 7.84
CA LEU A 64 5.45 8.48 8.89
C LEU A 64 4.85 9.79 8.32
N ALA A 65 5.57 10.46 7.43
CA ALA A 65 5.10 11.68 6.77
C ALA A 65 3.83 11.42 5.94
N LEU A 66 3.80 10.32 5.18
CA LEU A 66 2.62 9.92 4.42
C LEU A 66 1.45 9.56 5.34
N ALA A 67 1.72 8.86 6.45
CA ALA A 67 0.71 8.56 7.45
C ALA A 67 0.11 9.85 8.00
N VAL A 68 0.92 10.83 8.45
CA VAL A 68 0.43 12.13 8.97
C VAL A 68 -0.40 12.89 7.94
N ALA A 69 0.01 12.90 6.67
CA ALA A 69 -0.74 13.55 5.60
C ALA A 69 -2.14 12.91 5.38
N SER A 70 -2.29 11.61 5.65
CA SER A 70 -3.57 10.90 5.51
C SER A 70 -4.62 11.20 6.59
N TRP A 71 -4.24 11.85 7.69
CA TRP A 71 -5.16 12.24 8.77
C TRP A 71 -5.58 13.71 8.72
N ILE A 72 -4.97 14.51 7.85
CA ILE A 72 -5.34 15.91 7.64
C ILE A 72 -6.19 15.96 6.38
N ASP A 73 -7.45 15.52 6.49
CA ASP A 73 -8.46 16.04 5.59
C ASP A 73 -8.47 17.57 5.75
N PRO A 74 -8.34 18.37 4.68
CA PRO A 74 -8.70 19.77 4.79
C PRO A 74 -10.15 19.81 5.31
N PRO A 75 -10.49 20.69 6.27
CA PRO A 75 -11.86 20.78 6.73
C PRO A 75 -12.73 20.99 5.49
N LEU A 76 -13.72 20.10 5.28
CA LEU A 76 -14.73 20.30 4.24
C LEU A 76 -15.15 21.76 4.33
N PRO A 77 -15.18 22.50 3.20
CA PRO A 77 -15.65 23.88 3.23
C PRO A 77 -17.01 23.84 3.91
N GLN A 78 -17.12 24.50 5.06
CA GLN A 78 -18.36 24.51 5.83
C GLN A 78 -19.42 25.06 4.88
N ALA A 79 -20.31 24.18 4.42
CA ALA A 79 -21.48 24.61 3.68
C ALA A 79 -22.17 25.61 4.60
N SER A 80 -22.21 26.88 4.18
CA SER A 80 -22.84 27.94 4.96
C SER A 80 -24.23 27.45 5.32
N THR A 81 -24.50 27.32 6.61
CA THR A 81 -25.82 26.95 7.13
C THR A 81 -26.78 28.12 6.88
N GLN A 82 -27.16 28.32 5.62
CA GLN A 82 -28.32 29.12 5.29
C GLN A 82 -29.53 28.18 5.43
N PRO A 83 -30.47 28.45 6.35
CA PRO A 83 -31.63 27.59 6.49
C PRO A 83 -32.48 27.66 5.22
N SER A 84 -32.60 26.53 4.52
CA SER A 84 -33.52 26.36 3.39
C SER A 84 -34.99 26.55 3.84
N PRO A 85 -35.86 27.13 3.01
CA PRO A 85 -37.29 27.22 3.32
C PRO A 85 -37.88 25.81 3.45
N ARG A 86 -38.62 25.55 4.53
CA ARG A 86 -39.35 24.28 4.74
C ARG A 86 -40.28 24.01 3.55
N SER A 87 -40.05 22.90 2.85
CA SER A 87 -41.06 22.33 1.95
C SER A 87 -42.25 21.80 2.78
N PRO A 88 -43.50 21.91 2.29
CA PRO A 88 -44.66 21.35 2.97
C PRO A 88 -44.64 19.82 2.93
N PRO A 89 -45.30 19.13 3.89
CA PRO A 89 -45.26 17.68 4.00
C PRO A 89 -45.99 17.01 2.83
N LEU A 90 -45.39 15.92 2.31
CA LEU A 90 -45.95 15.07 1.26
C LEU A 90 -47.22 14.36 1.75
N SER A 91 -48.27 14.36 0.94
CA SER A 91 -49.51 13.61 1.21
C SER A 91 -49.26 12.09 1.15
N PRO A 92 -49.97 11.27 1.96
CA PRO A 92 -49.80 9.82 1.94
C PRO A 92 -50.33 9.21 0.62
N PRO A 93 -49.72 8.10 0.14
CA PRO A 93 -50.12 7.46 -1.11
C PRO A 93 -51.49 6.75 -0.98
N SER A 94 -52.29 6.82 -2.04
CA SER A 94 -53.59 6.13 -2.15
C SER A 94 -53.43 4.63 -2.40
N PRO A 95 -54.30 3.77 -1.83
CA PRO A 95 -54.10 2.32 -1.88
C PRO A 95 -54.92 1.69 -3.00
N THR A 96 -54.42 1.64 -4.23
CA THR A 96 -54.89 0.66 -5.22
C THR A 96 -53.88 0.52 -6.37
N HIS A 97 -52.92 -0.37 -6.21
CA HIS A 97 -52.37 -1.10 -7.35
C HIS A 97 -51.99 -2.51 -6.89
N PHE A 98 -52.86 -3.48 -7.20
CA PHE A 98 -52.59 -4.90 -7.01
C PHE A 98 -51.77 -5.36 -8.21
N ASP A 99 -50.53 -5.78 -8.00
CA ASP A 99 -49.63 -6.22 -9.06
C ASP A 99 -49.72 -7.75 -9.21
N PRO A 100 -50.35 -8.29 -10.27
CA PRO A 100 -50.63 -9.71 -10.39
C PRO A 100 -49.41 -10.54 -10.80
N PHE A 101 -48.23 -9.93 -11.00
CA PHE A 101 -47.02 -10.63 -11.43
C PHE A 101 -46.12 -11.12 -10.29
N LEU A 102 -46.51 -10.94 -9.03
CA LEU A 102 -45.76 -11.44 -7.87
C LEU A 102 -46.03 -12.91 -7.50
N TYR A 103 -46.75 -13.66 -8.34
CA TYR A 103 -47.01 -15.10 -8.12
C TYR A 103 -46.80 -15.95 -9.38
N PHE A 104 -45.61 -15.87 -9.98
CA PHE A 104 -45.00 -16.98 -10.75
C PHE A 104 -43.51 -17.05 -10.48
#